data_AF-A0A6P1A5Y6-F1
#
_entry.id   AF-A0A6P1A5Y6-F1
#
_cell.length_a   1.000
_cell.length_b   1.000
_cell.length_c   1.000
_cell.angle_alpha   90.00
_cell.angle_beta   90.00
_cell.angle_gamma   90.00
#
_symmetry.space_group_name_H-M   'P 1'
#
loop_
_entity.id
_entity.type
_entity.pdbx_description
1 polymer ?
#
loop_
_entity_poly.entity_id
_entity_poly.type
_entity_poly.pdbx_seq_one_letter_code
_entity_poly.pdbx_strand_id
1 'polypeptide(L)'
;MNAEFKFRPIPFAWVAIHPKPIGVVQLIGGAFFGSFPTIFYRYIAKRLFESGYTVVARPFRFTFRHWPVAIGLVKEQKPLFNGILEEAKKLGYEYSIYEEDSPARGSNYFWLGHSLGTKYIALLELLSDLEFKKLQEILGDCVGKDQYDQIQNSLRDTEMKSISLINQPSVLMAPVI
;
A
#
# COMPACT_ATOMS: atom_id res chain seq x y z
N MET A 1 18.37 12.98 -17.30
CA MET A 1 18.49 11.56 -16.92
C MET A 1 17.35 10.81 -17.58
N ASN A 2 17.63 9.73 -18.32
CA ASN A 2 16.56 8.88 -18.87
C ASN A 2 16.05 7.95 -17.76
N ALA A 3 14.73 7.84 -17.62
CA ALA A 3 14.11 6.97 -16.62
C ALA A 3 14.23 5.50 -17.07
N GLU A 4 14.87 4.66 -16.27
CA GLU A 4 14.97 3.21 -16.52
C GLU A 4 13.93 2.48 -15.65
N PHE A 5 13.01 1.74 -16.28
CA PHE A 5 12.04 0.93 -15.55
C PHE A 5 12.72 -0.31 -14.94
N LYS A 6 13.08 -0.21 -13.66
CA LYS A 6 13.75 -1.28 -12.91
C LYS A 6 13.21 -1.38 -11.50
N PHE A 7 12.69 -2.55 -11.14
CA PHE A 7 12.32 -2.84 -9.76
C PHE A 7 13.56 -3.06 -8.90
N ARG A 8 13.61 -2.36 -7.77
CA ARG A 8 14.64 -2.47 -6.74
C ARG A 8 14.02 -3.07 -5.48
N PRO A 9 14.73 -3.95 -4.77
CA PRO A 9 14.26 -4.46 -3.49
C PRO A 9 14.32 -3.34 -2.45
N ILE A 10 13.18 -3.02 -1.85
CA ILE A 10 13.03 -2.09 -0.73
C ILE A 10 12.32 -2.88 0.39
N PRO A 11 12.44 -2.52 1.69
CA PRO A 11 11.72 -3.24 2.73
C PRO A 11 10.25 -3.45 2.37
N PHE A 12 9.80 -4.72 2.42
CA PHE A 12 8.43 -5.16 2.17
C PHE A 12 7.90 -5.02 0.73
N ALA A 13 8.66 -4.44 -0.22
CA ALA A 13 8.18 -4.24 -1.59
C ALA A 13 9.29 -4.25 -2.65
N TRP A 14 8.85 -4.28 -3.90
CA TRP A 14 9.71 -4.01 -5.06
C TRP A 14 9.32 -2.68 -5.66
N VAL A 15 10.26 -1.75 -5.81
CA VAL A 15 9.93 -0.37 -6.20
C VAL A 15 10.68 0.02 -7.45
N ALA A 16 9.95 0.53 -8.45
CA ALA A 16 10.51 1.23 -9.59
C ALA A 16 10.44 2.75 -9.29
N ILE A 17 11.56 3.33 -8.86
CA ILE A 17 11.66 4.72 -8.41
C ILE A 17 11.87 5.62 -9.63
N HIS A 18 10.91 6.50 -9.91
CA HIS A 18 11.01 7.45 -11.00
C HIS A 18 11.98 8.59 -10.63
N PRO A 19 12.85 9.05 -11.54
CA PRO A 19 13.83 10.11 -11.25
C PRO A 19 13.21 11.48 -10.96
N LYS A 20 11.99 11.71 -11.45
CA LYS A 20 11.19 12.93 -11.27
C LYS A 20 9.74 12.55 -11.01
N PRO A 21 9.41 12.02 -9.82
CA PRO A 21 8.12 11.41 -9.56
C PRO A 21 7.01 12.46 -9.49
N ILE A 22 5.95 12.29 -10.27
CA ILE A 22 4.72 13.11 -10.13
C ILE A 22 3.76 12.54 -9.08
N GLY A 23 3.98 11.30 -8.67
CA GLY A 23 3.16 10.57 -7.72
C GLY A 23 3.73 9.19 -7.41
N VAL A 24 3.11 8.50 -6.47
CA VAL A 24 3.43 7.13 -6.06
C VAL A 24 2.21 6.24 -6.23
N VAL A 25 2.35 5.13 -6.93
CA VAL A 25 1.28 4.12 -7.07
C VAL A 25 1.67 2.86 -6.30
N GLN A 26 0.87 2.52 -5.31
CA GLN A 26 0.96 1.30 -4.52
C GLN A 26 0.09 0.22 -5.15
N LEU A 27 0.75 -0.67 -5.89
CA LEU A 27 0.12 -1.77 -6.60
C LEU A 27 0.06 -3.01 -5.72
N ILE A 28 -1.16 -3.50 -5.48
CA ILE A 28 -1.42 -4.78 -4.82
C ILE A 28 -2.27 -5.68 -5.71
N GLY A 29 -1.74 -6.88 -5.96
CA GLY A 29 -2.35 -7.81 -6.91
C GLY A 29 -3.38 -8.76 -6.31
N GLY A 30 -3.81 -9.71 -7.13
CA GLY A 30 -4.77 -10.75 -6.76
C GLY A 30 -4.14 -11.98 -6.10
N ALA A 31 -4.93 -13.02 -5.89
CA ALA A 31 -4.44 -14.30 -5.39
C ALA A 31 -3.48 -15.00 -6.39
N PHE A 32 -2.79 -16.06 -5.92
CA PHE A 32 -1.86 -16.87 -6.71
C PHE A 32 -0.77 -16.04 -7.39
N PHE A 33 -0.61 -16.11 -8.71
CA PHE A 33 0.39 -15.34 -9.44
C PHE A 33 0.21 -13.82 -9.28
N GLY A 34 -1.01 -13.36 -8.99
CA GLY A 34 -1.27 -11.96 -8.66
C GLY A 34 -0.54 -11.49 -7.40
N SER A 35 -0.13 -12.38 -6.50
CA SER A 35 0.59 -12.01 -5.28
C SER A 35 2.06 -11.65 -5.53
N PHE A 36 2.53 -11.75 -6.78
CA PHE A 36 3.87 -11.36 -7.23
C PHE A 36 3.79 -10.23 -8.28
N PRO A 37 3.57 -8.97 -7.85
CA PRO A 37 3.10 -7.97 -8.80
C PRO A 37 4.14 -7.51 -9.83
N THR A 38 5.42 -7.74 -9.55
CA THR A 38 6.54 -7.39 -10.45
C THR A 38 6.54 -8.18 -11.75
N ILE A 39 5.90 -9.36 -11.77
CA ILE A 39 5.80 -10.22 -12.96
C ILE A 39 4.40 -10.06 -13.58
N PHE A 40 3.35 -10.38 -12.81
CA PHE A 40 1.99 -10.46 -13.34
C PHE A 40 1.46 -9.11 -13.85
N TYR A 41 1.79 -8.01 -13.16
CA TYR A 41 1.35 -6.66 -13.53
C TYR A 41 2.47 -5.81 -14.12
N ARG A 42 3.54 -6.45 -14.63
CA ARG A 42 4.72 -5.75 -15.17
C ARG A 42 4.34 -4.71 -16.23
N TYR A 43 3.38 -5.04 -17.10
CA TYR A 43 2.91 -4.11 -18.13
C TYR A 43 2.28 -2.84 -17.53
N ILE A 44 1.34 -3.00 -16.60
CA ILE A 44 0.68 -1.87 -15.92
C ILE A 44 1.72 -1.04 -15.15
N ALA A 45 2.59 -1.70 -14.39
CA ALA A 45 3.67 -1.03 -13.67
C ALA A 45 4.60 -0.23 -14.59
N LYS A 46 4.95 -0.80 -15.75
CA LYS A 46 5.78 -0.10 -16.74
C LYS A 46 5.06 1.13 -17.30
N ARG A 47 3.77 1.02 -17.64
CA ARG A 47 2.98 2.15 -18.16
C ARG A 47 2.85 3.29 -17.15
N LEU A 48 2.63 2.95 -15.87
CA LEU A 48 2.59 3.94 -14.79
C LEU A 48 3.95 4.63 -14.63
N PHE A 49 5.03 3.87 -14.66
CA PHE A 49 6.39 4.42 -14.56
C PHE A 49 6.73 5.34 -15.74
N GLU A 50 6.43 4.92 -16.98
CA GLU A 50 6.59 5.75 -18.18
C GLU A 50 5.77 7.04 -18.13
N SER A 51 4.68 7.05 -17.35
CA SER A 51 3.83 8.23 -17.12
C SER A 51 4.33 9.15 -15.99
N GLY A 52 5.47 8.83 -15.37
CA GLY A 52 6.11 9.65 -14.35
C GLY A 52 5.88 9.21 -12.89
N TYR A 53 5.22 8.08 -12.66
CA TYR A 53 4.94 7.59 -11.30
C TYR A 53 6.05 6.67 -10.78
N THR A 54 6.34 6.79 -9.49
CA THR A 54 7.04 5.74 -8.76
C THR A 54 6.07 4.60 -8.47
N VAL A 55 6.45 3.37 -8.83
CA VAL A 55 5.56 2.20 -8.71
C VAL A 55 6.08 1.29 -7.61
N VAL A 56 5.25 1.10 -6.58
CA VAL A 56 5.51 0.22 -5.44
C VAL A 56 4.70 -1.07 -5.66
N ALA A 57 5.37 -2.14 -6.07
CA ALA A 57 4.79 -3.46 -6.24
C ALA A 57 4.85 -4.23 -4.91
N ARG A 58 3.68 -4.49 -4.31
CA ARG A 58 3.57 -5.06 -2.95
C ARG A 58 3.23 -6.54 -3.00
N PRO A 59 4.22 -7.44 -2.82
CA PRO A 59 3.92 -8.85 -2.67
C PRO A 59 3.19 -9.08 -1.34
N PHE A 60 2.37 -10.12 -1.28
CA PHE A 60 1.78 -10.57 -0.03
C PHE A 60 1.74 -12.10 0.00
N ARG A 61 1.68 -12.66 1.20
CA ARG A 61 1.46 -14.11 1.36
C ARG A 61 -0.02 -14.39 1.25
N PHE A 62 -0.42 -15.19 0.26
CA PHE A 62 -1.80 -15.61 0.12
C PHE A 62 -2.26 -16.43 1.33
N THR A 63 -3.37 -16.04 1.93
CA THR A 63 -3.99 -16.68 3.10
C THR A 63 -5.47 -16.29 3.17
N PHE A 64 -6.27 -17.09 3.87
CA PHE A 64 -7.65 -16.75 4.22
C PHE A 64 -7.76 -15.77 5.41
N ARG A 65 -6.65 -15.53 6.12
CA ARG A 65 -6.57 -14.51 7.18
C ARG A 65 -6.26 -13.15 6.58
N HIS A 66 -7.27 -12.48 6.05
CA HIS A 66 -7.09 -11.23 5.29
C HIS A 66 -6.78 -10.01 6.16
N TRP A 67 -7.29 -9.94 7.39
CA TRP A 67 -7.04 -8.81 8.30
C TRP A 67 -5.55 -8.62 8.65
N PRO A 68 -4.80 -9.66 9.06
CA PRO A 68 -3.35 -9.53 9.27
C PRO A 68 -2.58 -9.04 8.03
N VAL A 69 -3.01 -9.45 6.83
CA VAL A 69 -2.39 -8.98 5.58
C VAL A 69 -2.66 -7.49 5.38
N ALA A 70 -3.93 -7.06 5.48
CA ALA A 70 -4.30 -5.65 5.34
C ALA A 70 -3.60 -4.76 6.38
N ILE A 71 -3.57 -5.16 7.65
CA ILE A 71 -2.92 -4.38 8.71
C ILE A 71 -1.39 -4.33 8.51
N GLY A 72 -0.77 -5.45 8.11
CA GLY A 72 0.67 -5.51 7.83
C GLY A 72 1.10 -4.53 6.74
N LEU A 73 0.35 -4.50 5.64
CA LEU A 73 0.51 -3.57 4.52
C LEU A 73 0.64 -2.09 4.93
N VAL A 74 -0.01 -1.71 6.01
CA VAL A 74 0.06 -0.35 6.55
C VAL A 74 1.21 -0.18 7.53
N LYS A 75 1.42 -1.14 8.43
CA LYS A 75 2.55 -1.11 9.37
C LYS A 75 3.90 -1.02 8.66
N GLU A 76 3.96 -1.59 7.47
CA GLU A 76 5.13 -1.60 6.59
C GLU A 76 5.37 -0.25 5.89
N GLN A 77 4.43 0.71 5.93
CA GLN A 77 4.54 1.98 5.17
C GLN A 77 5.75 2.82 5.57
N LYS A 78 5.95 3.04 6.86
CA LYS A 78 7.07 3.86 7.35
C LYS A 78 8.43 3.30 6.92
N PRO A 79 8.78 2.02 7.20
CA PRO A 79 10.05 1.47 6.74
C PRO A 79 10.16 1.38 5.21
N LEU A 80 9.06 1.12 4.50
CA LEU A 80 9.01 1.13 3.03
C LEU A 80 9.40 2.51 2.48
N PHE A 81 8.70 3.57 2.89
CA PHE A 81 8.94 4.93 2.38
C PHE A 81 10.30 5.48 2.79
N ASN A 82 10.78 5.15 4.00
CA ASN A 82 12.16 5.46 4.38
C ASN A 82 13.17 4.77 3.43
N GLY A 83 12.92 3.51 3.07
CA GLY A 83 13.76 2.80 2.09
C GLY A 83 13.72 3.44 0.70
N ILE A 84 12.55 3.89 0.23
CA ILE A 84 12.40 4.61 -1.05
C ILE A 84 13.17 5.93 -1.02
N LEU A 85 13.02 6.71 0.06
CA LEU A 85 13.69 7.98 0.25
C LEU A 85 15.22 7.82 0.18
N GLU A 86 15.76 6.86 0.92
CA GLU A 86 17.20 6.60 0.95
C GLU A 86 17.74 6.10 -0.39
N GLU A 87 17.00 5.25 -1.10
CA GLU A 87 17.40 4.80 -2.44
C GLU A 87 17.32 5.94 -3.47
N ALA A 88 16.29 6.79 -3.41
CA ALA A 88 16.16 7.96 -4.28
C ALA A 88 17.32 8.95 -4.11
N LYS A 89 17.72 9.23 -2.86
CA LYS A 89 18.90 10.06 -2.54
C LYS A 89 20.19 9.46 -3.13
N LYS A 90 20.42 8.15 -2.95
CA LYS A 90 21.60 7.45 -3.50
C LYS A 90 21.67 7.54 -5.02
N LEU A 91 20.53 7.52 -5.69
CA LEU A 91 20.44 7.62 -7.15
C LEU A 91 20.53 9.06 -7.68
N GLY A 92 20.52 10.07 -6.79
CA GLY A 92 20.48 11.48 -7.19
C GLY A 92 19.15 11.88 -7.83
N TYR A 93 18.05 11.24 -7.44
CA TYR A 93 16.71 11.50 -7.96
C TYR A 93 15.98 12.55 -7.13
N GLU A 94 14.92 13.16 -7.68
CA GLU A 94 14.02 14.01 -6.90
C GLU A 94 13.27 13.15 -5.86
N TYR A 95 13.30 13.56 -4.59
CA TYR A 95 12.85 12.74 -3.47
C TYR A 95 11.85 13.42 -2.50
N SER A 96 11.53 14.70 -2.69
CA SER A 96 10.66 15.47 -1.79
C SER A 96 9.26 14.88 -1.62
N ILE A 97 8.78 14.13 -2.61
CA ILE A 97 7.49 13.44 -2.52
C ILE A 97 7.52 12.29 -1.50
N TYR A 98 8.68 11.71 -1.19
CA TYR A 98 8.82 10.55 -0.29
C TYR A 98 9.03 10.92 1.19
N GLU A 99 9.22 12.21 1.49
CA GLU A 99 9.46 12.69 2.85
C GLU A 99 8.22 12.54 3.75
N GLU A 100 8.43 12.32 5.05
CA GLU A 100 7.36 11.96 6.00
C GLU A 100 6.26 13.04 6.08
N ASP A 101 6.67 14.31 6.02
CA ASP A 101 5.82 15.49 6.10
C ASP A 101 5.48 16.11 4.73
N SER A 102 5.69 15.38 3.64
CA SER A 102 5.41 15.88 2.30
C SER A 102 3.93 16.28 2.17
N PRO A 103 3.59 17.53 1.80
CA PRO A 103 2.20 17.94 1.56
C PRO A 103 1.51 17.10 0.48
N ALA A 104 2.30 16.46 -0.39
CA ALA A 104 1.84 15.59 -1.46
C ALA A 104 1.48 14.15 -1.00
N ARG A 105 1.79 13.78 0.25
CA ARG A 105 1.67 12.39 0.75
C ARG A 105 0.25 11.84 0.77
N GLY A 106 -0.76 12.71 0.67
CA GLY A 106 -2.14 12.33 0.39
C GLY A 106 -2.43 12.29 -1.11
N SER A 107 -2.56 13.47 -1.73
CA SER A 107 -3.15 13.62 -3.07
C SER A 107 -2.38 12.94 -4.20
N ASN A 108 -1.07 12.71 -4.03
CA ASN A 108 -0.22 12.12 -5.06
C ASN A 108 0.17 10.67 -4.74
N TYR A 109 -0.50 10.07 -3.76
CA TYR A 109 -0.29 8.68 -3.34
C TYR A 109 -1.55 7.89 -3.66
N PHE A 110 -1.39 6.93 -4.55
CA PHE A 110 -2.50 6.18 -5.12
C PHE A 110 -2.39 4.72 -4.72
N TRP A 111 -3.54 4.09 -4.49
CA TRP A 111 -3.64 2.65 -4.35
C TRP A 111 -4.23 2.05 -5.61
N LEU A 112 -3.68 0.93 -6.06
CA LEU A 112 -4.21 0.19 -7.18
C LEU A 112 -4.30 -1.29 -6.80
N GLY A 113 -5.53 -1.75 -6.63
CA GLY A 113 -5.85 -3.12 -6.25
C GLY A 113 -6.38 -3.91 -7.43
N HIS A 114 -6.01 -5.19 -7.53
CA HIS A 114 -6.66 -6.13 -8.45
C HIS A 114 -7.20 -7.35 -7.71
N SER A 115 -8.45 -7.76 -7.98
CA SER A 115 -9.03 -8.97 -7.39
C SER A 115 -8.92 -8.95 -5.86
N LEU A 116 -8.25 -9.93 -5.24
CA LEU A 116 -8.05 -9.95 -3.78
C LEU A 116 -7.34 -8.68 -3.24
N GLY A 117 -6.53 -8.00 -4.04
CA GLY A 117 -5.90 -6.74 -3.68
C GLY A 117 -6.91 -5.63 -3.39
N THR A 118 -8.07 -5.62 -4.04
CA THR A 118 -9.12 -4.63 -3.77
C THR A 118 -9.72 -4.83 -2.37
N LYS A 119 -9.85 -6.08 -1.93
CA LYS A 119 -10.32 -6.43 -0.59
C LYS A 119 -9.39 -5.86 0.49
N TYR A 120 -8.08 -5.94 0.29
CA TYR A 120 -7.13 -5.38 1.25
C TYR A 120 -7.20 -3.85 1.32
N ILE A 121 -7.38 -3.17 0.20
CA ILE A 121 -7.58 -1.71 0.18
C ILE A 121 -8.87 -1.35 0.92
N ALA A 122 -9.98 -2.03 0.63
CA ALA A 122 -11.27 -1.77 1.28
C ALA A 122 -11.21 -2.00 2.81
N LEU A 123 -10.51 -3.04 3.27
CA LEU A 123 -10.30 -3.26 4.71
C LEU A 123 -9.50 -2.13 5.36
N LEU A 124 -8.51 -1.58 4.64
CA LEU A 124 -7.73 -0.44 5.13
C LEU A 124 -8.53 0.87 5.13
N GLU A 125 -9.35 1.11 4.11
CA GLU A 125 -10.28 2.25 4.08
C GLU A 125 -11.25 2.18 5.27
N LEU A 126 -11.83 1.01 5.54
CA LEU A 126 -12.67 0.79 6.72
C LEU A 126 -11.93 1.11 8.03
N LEU A 127 -10.67 0.69 8.17
CA LEU A 127 -9.87 1.04 9.36
C LEU A 127 -9.53 2.53 9.45
N SER A 128 -9.43 3.21 8.31
CA SER A 128 -9.08 4.64 8.24
C SER A 128 -10.22 5.53 8.71
N ASP A 129 -11.47 5.10 8.48
CA ASP A 129 -12.68 5.84 8.84
C ASP A 129 -13.12 5.61 10.29
N LEU A 130 -12.56 4.60 10.96
CA LEU A 130 -13.01 4.18 12.29
C LEU A 130 -12.11 4.72 13.41
N GLU A 131 -12.70 5.46 14.35
CA GLU A 131 -12.09 5.71 15.65
C GLU A 131 -12.17 4.44 16.52
N PHE A 132 -11.20 4.18 17.40
CA PHE A 132 -11.10 2.90 18.13
C PHE A 132 -12.37 2.48 18.89
N LYS A 133 -13.12 3.44 19.46
CA LYS A 133 -14.41 3.15 20.13
C LYS A 133 -15.50 2.73 19.13
N LYS A 134 -15.58 3.40 17.98
CA LYS A 134 -16.50 3.06 16.89
C LYS A 134 -16.12 1.75 16.21
N LEU A 135 -14.82 1.43 16.16
CA LEU A 135 -14.31 0.15 15.66
C LEU A 135 -14.88 -1.03 16.47
N GLN A 136 -14.94 -0.91 17.80
CA GLN A 136 -15.52 -1.92 18.66
C GLN A 136 -17.02 -2.11 18.43
N GLU A 137 -17.77 -1.02 18.31
CA GLU A 137 -19.22 -1.06 18.05
C GLU A 137 -19.53 -1.66 16.68
N ILE A 138 -18.81 -1.24 15.63
CA ILE A 138 -19.11 -1.63 14.24
C ILE A 138 -18.57 -3.02 13.92
N LEU A 139 -17.31 -3.32 14.26
CA LEU A 139 -16.74 -4.63 13.95
C LEU A 139 -17.26 -5.72 14.88
N GLY A 140 -17.55 -5.42 16.15
CA GLY A 140 -18.08 -6.43 17.09
C GLY A 140 -19.36 -7.10 16.60
N ASP A 141 -20.20 -6.36 15.88
CA ASP A 141 -21.45 -6.87 15.30
C ASP A 141 -21.27 -7.46 13.89
N CYS A 142 -20.23 -7.05 13.16
CA CYS A 142 -19.96 -7.48 11.79
C CYS A 142 -19.05 -8.70 11.68
N VAL A 143 -18.19 -8.94 12.67
CA VAL A 143 -17.23 -10.04 12.71
C VAL A 143 -17.38 -10.84 14.00
N GLY A 144 -17.11 -12.15 13.94
CA GLY A 144 -17.13 -12.99 15.14
C GLY A 144 -16.08 -12.54 16.17
N LYS A 145 -16.33 -12.84 17.45
CA LYS A 145 -15.47 -12.45 18.60
C LYS A 145 -13.98 -12.76 18.38
N ASP A 146 -13.67 -13.94 17.85
CA ASP A 146 -12.28 -14.35 17.59
C ASP A 146 -11.59 -13.44 16.57
N GLN A 147 -12.30 -13.01 15.53
CA GLN A 147 -11.78 -12.12 14.51
C GLN A 147 -11.66 -10.69 15.05
N TYR A 148 -12.62 -10.25 15.86
CA TYR A 148 -12.54 -8.98 16.58
C TYR A 148 -11.28 -8.91 17.46
N ASP A 149 -11.05 -9.92 18.32
CA ASP A 149 -9.89 -9.98 19.20
C ASP A 149 -8.57 -9.98 18.40
N GLN A 150 -8.53 -10.67 17.26
CA GLN A 150 -7.35 -10.66 16.36
C GLN A 150 -7.08 -9.28 15.77
N ILE A 151 -8.11 -8.57 15.31
CA ILE A 151 -7.98 -7.21 14.76
C ILE A 151 -7.49 -6.26 15.87
N GLN A 152 -8.12 -6.30 17.04
CA GLN A 152 -7.76 -5.46 18.17
C GLN A 152 -6.31 -5.70 18.61
N ASN A 153 -5.89 -6.96 18.73
CA ASN A 153 -4.51 -7.30 19.07
C ASN A 153 -3.53 -6.85 17.98
N SER A 154 -3.92 -6.95 16.71
CA SER A 154 -3.08 -6.49 15.59
C SER A 154 -2.92 -4.97 15.56
N LEU A 155 -3.86 -4.20 16.10
CA LEU A 155 -3.83 -2.74 16.10
C LEU A 155 -3.27 -2.13 17.40
N ARG A 156 -3.11 -2.90 18.47
CA ARG A 156 -2.80 -2.42 19.84
C ARG A 156 -1.59 -1.47 19.93
N ASP A 157 -0.55 -1.71 19.14
CA ASP A 157 0.68 -0.91 19.12
C ASP A 157 0.80 -0.01 17.88
N THR A 158 -0.32 0.30 17.23
CA THR A 158 -0.33 1.03 15.95
C THR A 158 -1.11 2.33 16.11
N GLU A 159 -0.47 3.46 15.80
CA GLU A 159 -1.16 4.73 15.77
C GLU A 159 -2.17 4.77 14.63
N MET A 160 -3.43 5.10 14.90
CA MET A 160 -4.48 5.14 13.88
C MET A 160 -4.17 6.12 12.73
N LYS A 161 -3.41 7.19 13.01
CA LYS A 161 -2.95 8.12 11.97
C LYS A 161 -1.98 7.46 11.00
N SER A 162 -1.17 6.52 11.47
CA SER A 162 -0.23 5.75 10.64
C SER A 162 -0.93 4.73 9.74
N ILE A 163 -2.19 4.37 10.05
CA ILE A 163 -2.98 3.41 9.27
C ILE A 163 -3.93 4.03 8.26
N SER A 164 -4.09 5.34 8.32
CA SER A 164 -5.06 6.05 7.53
C SER A 164 -4.68 6.14 6.05
N LEU A 165 -5.62 5.76 5.19
CA LEU A 165 -5.61 6.01 3.76
C LEU A 165 -6.37 7.29 3.38
N ILE A 166 -6.76 8.11 4.36
CA ILE A 166 -7.47 9.37 4.09
C ILE A 166 -6.67 10.21 3.09
N ASN A 167 -7.37 10.73 2.08
CA ASN A 167 -6.84 11.51 0.97
C ASN A 167 -5.86 10.77 0.03
N GLN A 168 -5.78 9.43 0.09
CA GLN A 168 -5.02 8.62 -0.88
C GLN A 168 -5.99 7.91 -1.82
N PRO A 169 -6.17 8.36 -3.08
CA PRO A 169 -7.16 7.78 -3.97
C PRO A 169 -6.88 6.31 -4.30
N SER A 170 -7.92 5.50 -4.41
CA SER A 170 -7.83 4.08 -4.76
C SER A 170 -8.49 3.76 -6.11
N VAL A 171 -7.88 2.84 -6.86
CA VAL A 171 -8.44 2.25 -8.09
C VAL A 171 -8.61 0.75 -7.85
N LEU A 172 -9.86 0.28 -7.92
CA LEU A 172 -10.22 -1.12 -7.68
C LEU A 172 -10.50 -1.83 -9.01
N MET A 173 -9.59 -2.68 -9.46
CA MET A 173 -9.72 -3.43 -10.72
C MET A 173 -10.24 -4.84 -10.47
N ALA A 174 -11.31 -5.22 -11.16
CA ALA A 174 -11.92 -6.55 -11.06
C ALA A 174 -12.11 -7.02 -9.61
N PRO A 175 -12.84 -6.25 -8.76
CA PRO A 175 -12.95 -6.54 -7.35
C PRO A 175 -13.57 -7.91 -7.12
N VAL A 176 -12.96 -8.69 -6.23
CA VAL A 176 -13.55 -9.94 -5.73
C VAL A 176 -14.21 -9.62 -4.39
N ILE A 177 -15.53 -9.65 -4.37
CA ILE A 177 -16.34 -9.51 -3.17
C ILE A 177 -16.36 -10.87 -2.48
#